data_AF-A0A069E4X1-F1
#
_entry.id   AF-A0A069E4X1-F1
#
_cell.length_a   1.000
_cell.length_b   1.000
_cell.length_c   1.000
_cell.angle_alpha   90.00
_cell.angle_beta   90.00
_cell.angle_gamma   90.00
#
_symmetry.space_group_name_H-M   'P 1'
#
loop_
_entity.id
_entity.type
_entity.pdbx_description
1 polymer ?
#
loop_
_entity_poly.entity_id
_entity_poly.type
_entity_poly.pdbx_seq_one_letter_code
_entity_poly.pdbx_strand_id
1 'polypeptide(L)'
;MALERSFRNVLAALVAAVCFPGFTASAQGSGATDGWTLCNKTSYIIDAAFGVPEEKDVTVEGWLKLRPGECKVAVETPLEPKYHFLYARTSLAHRGGAREWGGRTELCVDPTGSFTLENPPECAPMGLEARGFRAVEISSKVRWRTDLTEIENYSLDKARAAGLQRLLEEAGITSGAIDGNIGRRTRLAIGEFLKQNKLPATTSDDDLIDFLEQVAKERGRNVGFTLCNRTKKRIWSSIARRGAEGWESRGWWLLEAGGCARVIDRPLRGTEYYVYGEMEDGSKIRTLSKASDAFCVGHAKFAIAGRDQCEGSAYRTALFAATPPPNERKLVFEFFERDFAKAGGNDR
;
A
#
# COMPACT_ATOMS: atom_id res chain seq x y z
N MET A 1 -14.99 -88.02 -0.50
CA MET A 1 -15.88 -87.21 0.35
C MET A 1 -15.05 -86.65 1.49
N ALA A 2 -14.97 -85.31 1.58
CA ALA A 2 -14.77 -84.48 2.79
C ALA A 2 -13.48 -84.70 3.65
N LEU A 3 -12.81 -83.71 4.24
CA LEU A 3 -12.89 -82.24 4.23
C LEU A 3 -11.57 -81.71 4.87
N GLU A 4 -11.02 -80.66 4.28
CA GLU A 4 -10.47 -79.42 4.86
C GLU A 4 -9.71 -79.30 6.21
N ARG A 5 -8.67 -78.43 6.12
CA ARG A 5 -8.22 -77.34 7.06
C ARG A 5 -7.38 -77.71 8.30
N SER A 6 -6.40 -76.92 8.76
CA SER A 6 -5.82 -75.63 8.33
C SER A 6 -4.58 -75.30 9.20
N PHE A 7 -3.54 -74.82 8.51
CA PHE A 7 -2.50 -73.83 8.82
C PHE A 7 -1.51 -73.91 10.02
N ARG A 8 -0.25 -73.82 9.57
CA ARG A 8 1.08 -73.75 10.19
C ARG A 8 1.34 -72.48 11.01
N ASN A 9 2.25 -72.61 11.97
CA ASN A 9 2.91 -71.51 12.64
C ASN A 9 4.45 -71.64 12.56
N VAL A 10 5.08 -70.49 12.30
CA VAL A 10 6.43 -70.03 12.67
C VAL A 10 7.66 -70.66 11.98
N LEU A 11 8.32 -69.83 11.15
CA LEU A 11 9.74 -69.97 10.82
C LEU A 11 10.43 -68.62 11.10
N ALA A 12 11.44 -68.64 11.96
CA ALA A 12 12.35 -67.53 12.21
C ALA A 12 13.63 -67.76 11.41
N ALA A 13 14.11 -66.74 10.69
CA ALA A 13 15.48 -66.69 10.19
C ALA A 13 15.93 -65.22 10.08
N LEU A 14 16.94 -64.88 10.88
CA LEU A 14 17.68 -63.63 10.91
C LEU A 14 18.66 -63.56 9.72
N VAL A 15 18.64 -62.47 8.95
CA VAL A 15 19.74 -62.05 8.08
C VAL A 15 20.05 -60.60 8.40
N ALA A 16 21.28 -60.34 8.87
CA ALA A 16 21.80 -59.02 9.17
C ALA A 16 22.23 -58.33 7.87
N ALA A 17 21.61 -57.17 7.57
CA ALA A 17 21.99 -56.29 6.47
C ALA A 17 22.70 -55.04 7.01
N VAL A 18 23.88 -54.76 6.47
CA VAL A 18 24.69 -53.57 6.73
C VAL A 18 24.04 -52.38 6.02
N CYS A 19 23.50 -51.41 6.78
CA CYS A 19 22.96 -50.16 6.25
C CYS A 19 23.98 -49.03 6.36
N PHE A 20 24.47 -48.54 5.21
CA PHE A 20 25.04 -47.20 5.09
C PHE A 20 23.91 -46.16 5.21
N PRO A 21 23.99 -45.16 6.11
CA PRO A 21 23.05 -44.05 6.08
C PRO A 21 23.43 -43.12 4.92
N GLY A 22 22.68 -43.22 3.82
CA GLY A 22 22.70 -42.22 2.76
C GLY A 22 22.18 -40.90 3.30
N PHE A 23 23.01 -39.86 3.22
CA PHE A 23 22.56 -38.48 3.35
C PHE A 23 21.58 -38.19 2.20
N THR A 24 20.28 -38.20 2.50
CA THR A 24 19.28 -37.62 1.61
C THR A 24 19.40 -36.11 1.70
N ALA A 25 20.11 -35.51 0.74
CA ALA A 25 20.03 -34.08 0.51
C ALA A 25 18.59 -33.74 0.13
N SER A 26 17.83 -33.18 1.08
CA SER A 26 16.54 -32.59 0.82
C SER A 26 16.77 -31.34 -0.04
N ALA A 27 16.63 -31.47 -1.36
CA ALA A 27 16.50 -30.33 -2.24
C ALA A 27 15.20 -29.61 -1.87
N GLN A 28 15.32 -28.45 -1.21
CA GLN A 28 14.22 -27.51 -1.07
C GLN A 28 13.94 -26.95 -2.47
N GLY A 29 13.07 -27.63 -3.21
CA GLY A 29 12.54 -27.12 -4.46
C GLY A 29 11.62 -25.95 -4.15
N SER A 30 12.10 -24.73 -4.35
CA SER A 30 11.23 -23.63 -4.76
C SER A 30 10.66 -24.04 -6.12
N GLY A 31 9.51 -24.71 -6.11
CA GLY A 31 8.81 -25.12 -7.33
C GLY A 31 8.59 -23.86 -8.17
N ALA A 32 9.29 -23.76 -9.30
CA ALA A 32 9.10 -22.67 -10.23
C ALA A 32 7.68 -22.81 -10.79
N THR A 33 6.78 -21.95 -10.33
CA THR A 33 5.44 -21.83 -10.88
C THR A 33 5.56 -21.30 -12.30
N ASP A 34 4.90 -21.98 -13.25
CA ASP A 34 4.76 -21.45 -14.61
C ASP A 34 3.82 -20.23 -14.58
N GLY A 35 3.93 -19.37 -15.59
CA GLY A 35 3.28 -18.07 -15.66
C GLY A 35 4.17 -16.90 -15.22
N TRP A 36 3.58 -15.71 -15.18
CA TRP A 36 4.23 -14.49 -14.75
C TRP A 36 4.04 -14.32 -13.25
N THR A 37 5.11 -14.50 -12.50
CA THR A 37 5.12 -14.41 -11.03
C THR A 37 5.58 -13.03 -10.57
N LEU A 38 4.80 -12.40 -9.70
CA LEU A 38 5.16 -11.18 -8.98
C LEU A 38 5.64 -11.53 -7.58
N CYS A 39 6.77 -10.97 -7.17
CA CYS A 39 7.39 -11.24 -5.88
C CYS A 39 7.62 -9.95 -5.10
N ASN A 40 7.13 -9.90 -3.87
CA ASN A 40 7.24 -8.73 -3.01
C ASN A 40 8.48 -8.84 -2.12
N LYS A 41 9.56 -8.16 -2.52
CA LYS A 41 10.79 -7.99 -1.74
C LYS A 41 10.79 -6.69 -0.93
N THR A 42 9.62 -6.22 -0.56
CA THR A 42 9.44 -5.03 0.29
C THR A 42 8.84 -5.41 1.64
N SER A 43 9.01 -4.54 2.61
CA SER A 43 8.41 -4.57 3.94
C SER A 43 6.96 -4.07 3.95
N TYR A 44 6.36 -3.80 2.79
CA TYR A 44 4.97 -3.36 2.67
C TYR A 44 4.11 -4.49 2.10
N ILE A 45 2.86 -4.58 2.52
CA ILE A 45 1.81 -5.26 1.78
C ILE A 45 1.51 -4.42 0.53
N ILE A 46 1.56 -5.07 -0.62
CA ILE A 46 1.36 -4.43 -1.92
C ILE A 46 0.10 -4.99 -2.57
N ASP A 47 -0.72 -4.11 -3.12
CA ASP A 47 -1.81 -4.42 -4.02
C ASP A 47 -1.34 -4.14 -5.46
N ALA A 48 -1.29 -5.17 -6.31
CA ALA A 48 -0.83 -5.08 -7.70
C ALA A 48 -1.99 -5.21 -8.70
N ALA A 49 -1.90 -4.47 -9.81
CA ALA A 49 -2.72 -4.63 -10.99
C ALA A 49 -1.82 -4.85 -12.19
N PHE A 50 -2.26 -5.66 -13.15
CA PHE A 50 -1.47 -6.01 -14.33
C PHE A 50 -2.34 -6.00 -15.58
N GLY A 51 -1.77 -5.48 -16.66
CA GLY A 51 -2.39 -5.42 -17.98
C GLY A 51 -1.79 -6.46 -18.90
N VAL A 52 -2.65 -7.32 -19.44
CA VAL A 52 -2.32 -8.31 -20.47
C VAL A 52 -2.79 -7.74 -21.80
N PRO A 53 -1.87 -7.40 -22.74
CA PRO A 53 -2.28 -6.96 -24.05
C PRO A 53 -2.95 -8.11 -24.82
N GLU A 54 -4.02 -7.79 -25.53
CA GLU A 54 -4.69 -8.65 -26.50
C GLU A 54 -4.45 -8.11 -27.93
N GLU A 55 -5.19 -8.55 -28.95
CA GLU A 55 -4.94 -8.11 -30.33
C GLU A 55 -5.14 -6.60 -30.56
N LYS A 56 -6.11 -6.00 -29.88
CA LYS A 56 -6.51 -4.59 -30.08
C LYS A 56 -6.72 -3.78 -28.80
N ASP A 57 -6.76 -4.45 -27.65
CA ASP A 57 -6.99 -3.81 -26.36
C ASP A 57 -6.06 -4.40 -25.29
N VAL A 58 -6.15 -3.92 -24.05
CA VAL A 58 -5.45 -4.41 -22.88
C VAL A 58 -6.48 -4.82 -21.83
N THR A 59 -6.48 -6.08 -21.46
CA THR A 59 -7.25 -6.58 -20.31
C THR A 59 -6.47 -6.29 -19.04
N VAL A 60 -7.06 -5.57 -18.09
CA VAL A 60 -6.45 -5.20 -16.81
C VAL A 60 -7.11 -5.97 -15.68
N GLU A 61 -6.28 -6.60 -14.86
CA GLU A 61 -6.70 -7.38 -13.70
C GLU A 61 -6.05 -6.85 -12.42
N GLY A 62 -6.76 -6.92 -11.30
CA GLY A 62 -6.28 -6.50 -9.98
C GLY A 62 -7.34 -6.68 -8.91
N TRP A 63 -7.18 -6.28 -7.66
CA TRP A 63 -5.91 -6.12 -6.98
C TRP A 63 -5.39 -7.48 -6.50
N LEU A 64 -4.24 -7.90 -7.00
CA LEU A 64 -3.49 -9.03 -6.45
C LEU A 64 -2.72 -8.57 -5.21
N LYS A 65 -3.17 -9.00 -4.03
CA LYS A 65 -2.47 -8.71 -2.77
C LYS A 65 -1.22 -9.59 -2.63
N LEU A 66 -0.09 -8.96 -2.37
CA LEU A 66 1.21 -9.58 -2.10
C LEU A 66 1.68 -9.17 -0.69
N ARG A 67 1.79 -10.14 0.22
CA ARG A 67 2.40 -9.94 1.53
C ARG A 67 3.91 -9.71 1.41
N PRO A 68 4.54 -9.03 2.38
CA PRO A 68 5.99 -8.95 2.46
C PRO A 68 6.64 -10.34 2.36
N GLY A 69 7.55 -10.53 1.40
CA GLY A 69 8.23 -11.79 1.14
C GLY A 69 7.43 -12.85 0.37
N GLU A 70 6.23 -12.53 -0.12
CA GLU A 70 5.38 -13.45 -0.88
C GLU A 70 5.63 -13.35 -2.40
N CYS A 71 5.46 -14.48 -3.10
CA CYS A 71 5.39 -14.54 -4.55
C CYS A 71 4.04 -15.13 -4.98
N LYS A 72 3.36 -14.49 -5.94
CA LYS A 72 2.12 -15.00 -6.54
C LYS A 72 2.16 -14.92 -8.06
N VAL A 73 1.52 -15.87 -8.71
CA VAL A 73 1.30 -15.84 -10.16
C VAL A 73 0.25 -14.77 -10.45
N ALA A 74 0.60 -13.81 -11.30
CA ALA A 74 -0.30 -12.77 -11.81
C ALA A 74 -0.99 -13.24 -13.08
N VAL A 75 -0.22 -13.79 -14.04
CA VAL A 75 -0.76 -14.31 -15.31
C VAL A 75 -0.35 -15.77 -15.45
N GLU A 76 -1.31 -16.64 -15.71
CA GLU A 76 -1.04 -18.06 -15.94
C GLU A 76 -0.37 -18.29 -17.30
N THR A 77 0.17 -19.49 -17.50
CA THR A 77 0.75 -19.92 -18.79
C THR A 77 -0.37 -20.28 -19.79
N PRO A 78 -0.20 -20.10 -21.12
CA PRO A 78 0.98 -19.60 -21.81
C PRO A 78 1.09 -18.07 -21.80
N LEU A 79 2.29 -17.57 -21.51
CA LEU A 79 2.60 -16.16 -21.63
C LEU A 79 2.84 -15.79 -23.09
N GLU A 80 2.38 -14.61 -23.48
CA GLU A 80 2.71 -14.05 -24.79
C GLU A 80 4.03 -13.27 -24.73
N PRO A 81 5.01 -13.52 -25.62
CA PRO A 81 6.27 -12.78 -25.62
C PRO A 81 6.12 -11.33 -26.12
N LYS A 82 5.58 -10.44 -25.27
CA LYS A 82 5.33 -9.02 -25.54
C LYS A 82 5.32 -8.20 -24.24
N TYR A 83 5.19 -6.88 -24.39
CA TYR A 83 5.07 -5.97 -23.26
C TYR A 83 3.77 -6.17 -22.50
N HIS A 84 3.87 -6.62 -21.26
CA HIS A 84 2.77 -6.58 -20.30
C HIS A 84 2.89 -5.32 -19.45
N PHE A 85 1.85 -4.98 -18.72
CA PHE A 85 1.81 -3.76 -17.92
C PHE A 85 1.70 -4.11 -16.43
N LEU A 86 2.46 -3.44 -15.57
CA LEU A 86 2.41 -3.64 -14.12
C LEU A 86 2.24 -2.30 -13.41
N TYR A 87 1.26 -2.23 -12.52
CA TYR A 87 1.11 -1.19 -11.52
C TYR A 87 0.98 -1.83 -10.14
N ALA A 88 1.59 -1.23 -9.13
CA ALA A 88 1.42 -1.71 -7.77
C ALA A 88 1.41 -0.54 -6.78
N ARG A 89 0.67 -0.67 -5.69
CA ARG A 89 0.61 0.32 -4.61
C ARG A 89 0.63 -0.33 -3.24
N THR A 90 1.14 0.36 -2.23
CA THR A 90 1.07 -0.13 -0.86
C THR A 90 -0.37 -0.14 -0.35
N SER A 91 -0.72 -1.15 0.45
CA SER A 91 -1.99 -1.21 1.18
C SER A 91 -2.21 0.01 2.07
N LEU A 92 -3.48 0.39 2.26
CA LEU A 92 -3.91 1.49 3.14
C LEU A 92 -3.60 1.27 4.64
N ALA A 93 -3.14 0.08 5.01
CA ALA A 93 -2.61 -0.23 6.34
C ALA A 93 -1.36 0.59 6.66
N HIS A 94 -0.57 0.90 5.63
CA HIS A 94 0.73 1.51 5.81
C HIS A 94 0.68 3.02 6.01
N ARG A 95 1.64 3.51 6.80
CA ARG A 95 1.87 4.94 7.03
C ARG A 95 2.88 5.50 6.00
N GLY A 96 2.78 6.78 5.70
CA GLY A 96 3.65 7.57 4.83
C GLY A 96 3.01 8.02 3.52
N GLY A 97 1.72 7.76 3.33
CA GLY A 97 1.06 7.84 2.02
C GLY A 97 1.31 6.59 1.17
N ALA A 98 0.54 6.44 0.09
CA ALA A 98 0.71 5.32 -0.82
C ALA A 98 2.06 5.42 -1.54
N ARG A 99 2.85 4.35 -1.50
CA ARG A 99 3.99 4.18 -2.42
C ARG A 99 3.51 3.40 -3.62
N GLU A 100 3.99 3.79 -4.79
CA GLU A 100 3.57 3.25 -6.07
C GLU A 100 4.77 2.75 -6.85
N TRP A 101 4.60 1.59 -7.50
CA TRP A 101 5.50 1.04 -8.50
C TRP A 101 4.74 1.08 -9.82
N GLY A 102 5.13 2.01 -10.69
CA GLY A 102 4.41 2.28 -11.91
C GLY A 102 5.32 2.79 -13.02
N GLY A 103 4.69 3.22 -14.11
CA GLY A 103 5.34 3.76 -15.28
C GLY A 103 4.49 4.83 -15.94
N ARG A 104 4.59 4.94 -17.26
CA ARG A 104 4.01 6.05 -18.03
C ARG A 104 2.74 5.67 -18.80
N THR A 105 2.40 4.39 -18.86
CA THR A 105 1.22 3.93 -19.62
C THR A 105 -0.01 4.07 -18.74
N GLU A 106 -0.89 5.02 -19.04
CA GLU A 106 -2.13 5.18 -18.29
C GLU A 106 -3.12 4.07 -18.65
N LEU A 107 -3.52 3.27 -17.66
CA LEU A 107 -4.59 2.28 -17.75
C LEU A 107 -5.55 2.45 -16.57
N CYS A 108 -6.77 1.97 -16.73
CA CYS A 108 -7.82 2.11 -15.74
C CYS A 108 -7.78 0.97 -14.71
N VAL A 109 -8.00 1.32 -13.44
CA VAL A 109 -8.17 0.36 -12.34
C VAL A 109 -9.46 0.61 -11.59
N ASP A 110 -10.08 -0.46 -11.08
CA ASP A 110 -11.19 -0.34 -10.14
C ASP A 110 -10.63 -0.12 -8.72
N PRO A 111 -10.98 0.99 -8.02
CA PRO A 111 -10.49 1.23 -6.67
C PRO A 111 -11.21 0.43 -5.58
N THR A 112 -12.33 -0.24 -5.89
CA THR A 112 -13.26 -0.79 -4.89
C THR A 112 -12.93 -2.21 -4.43
N GLY A 113 -12.26 -3.01 -5.25
CA GLY A 113 -12.01 -4.42 -4.94
C GLY A 113 -11.24 -5.14 -6.04
N SER A 114 -11.32 -6.47 -6.05
CA SER A 114 -10.80 -7.26 -7.17
C SER A 114 -11.65 -7.06 -8.43
N PHE A 115 -11.02 -7.00 -9.58
CA PHE A 115 -11.60 -6.65 -10.87
C PHE A 115 -10.82 -7.31 -12.02
N THR A 116 -11.52 -7.48 -13.13
CA THR A 116 -11.00 -7.77 -14.46
C THR A 116 -11.80 -6.91 -15.43
N LEU A 117 -11.13 -6.13 -16.27
CA LEU A 117 -11.79 -5.23 -17.22
C LEU A 117 -11.00 -5.10 -18.51
N GLU A 118 -11.70 -4.94 -19.63
CA GLU A 118 -11.13 -4.43 -20.88
C GLU A 118 -10.92 -2.92 -20.72
N ASN A 119 -9.72 -2.41 -21.03
CA ASN A 119 -9.32 -1.06 -20.67
C ASN A 119 -10.06 0.02 -21.50
N PRO A 120 -10.97 0.81 -20.91
CA PRO A 120 -11.67 1.83 -21.66
C PRO A 120 -10.77 3.03 -22.02
N PRO A 121 -11.15 3.84 -23.02
CA PRO A 121 -10.39 5.04 -23.38
C PRO A 121 -10.43 6.12 -22.29
N GLU A 122 -11.48 6.17 -21.47
CA GLU A 122 -11.64 7.13 -20.38
C GLU A 122 -12.07 6.41 -19.09
N CYS A 123 -11.26 6.51 -18.02
CA CYS A 123 -11.53 5.81 -16.76
C CYS A 123 -12.67 6.47 -15.94
N ALA A 124 -12.66 7.80 -15.87
CA ALA A 124 -13.51 8.55 -14.93
C ALA A 124 -15.03 8.38 -15.18
N PRO A 125 -15.55 8.40 -16.43
CA PRO A 125 -16.97 8.16 -16.69
C PRO A 125 -17.46 6.79 -16.23
N MET A 126 -16.55 5.82 -16.13
CA MET A 126 -16.84 4.46 -15.68
C MET A 126 -16.63 4.25 -14.17
N GLY A 127 -16.29 5.32 -13.44
CA GLY A 127 -15.97 5.24 -12.02
C GLY A 127 -14.61 4.58 -11.72
N LEU A 128 -13.75 4.45 -12.73
CA LEU A 128 -12.41 3.87 -12.63
C LEU A 128 -11.35 4.97 -12.41
N GLU A 129 -10.19 4.60 -11.90
CA GLU A 129 -9.05 5.50 -11.72
C GLU A 129 -8.00 5.26 -12.80
N ALA A 130 -7.49 6.33 -13.43
CA ALA A 130 -6.32 6.25 -14.30
C ALA A 130 -5.04 6.10 -13.45
N ARG A 131 -4.23 5.08 -13.72
CA ARG A 131 -2.94 4.84 -13.06
C ARG A 131 -1.86 4.57 -14.08
N GLY A 132 -0.63 5.00 -13.77
CA GLY A 132 0.53 4.82 -14.64
C GLY A 132 1.17 3.46 -14.47
N PHE A 133 0.96 2.55 -15.41
CA PHE A 133 1.58 1.24 -15.46
C PHE A 133 2.96 1.29 -16.10
N ARG A 134 3.85 0.42 -15.62
CA ARG A 134 5.16 0.16 -16.19
C ARG A 134 5.06 -0.98 -17.20
N ALA A 135 5.64 -0.77 -18.39
CA ALA A 135 5.83 -1.83 -19.35
C ALA A 135 6.90 -2.84 -18.86
N VAL A 136 6.56 -4.13 -18.91
CA VAL A 136 7.38 -5.27 -18.56
C VAL A 136 7.49 -6.15 -19.81
N GLU A 137 8.68 -6.19 -20.41
CA GLU A 137 8.94 -7.05 -21.55
C GLU A 137 9.03 -8.50 -21.10
N ILE A 138 8.00 -9.30 -21.39
CA ILE A 138 8.01 -10.74 -21.13
C ILE A 138 8.51 -11.42 -22.41
N SER A 139 9.62 -12.17 -22.32
CA SER A 139 10.19 -12.86 -23.48
C SER A 139 9.98 -14.38 -23.46
N SER A 140 9.55 -14.93 -22.33
CA SER A 140 9.36 -16.37 -22.10
C SER A 140 7.88 -16.72 -22.13
N LYS A 141 7.52 -17.79 -22.86
CA LYS A 141 6.14 -18.30 -22.93
C LYS A 141 5.70 -19.09 -21.70
N VAL A 142 6.67 -19.55 -20.89
CA VAL A 142 6.40 -20.53 -19.83
C VAL A 142 6.50 -19.87 -18.47
N ARG A 143 7.51 -19.03 -18.25
CA ARG A 143 7.79 -18.45 -16.94
C ARG A 143 8.43 -17.09 -17.05
N TRP A 144 7.96 -16.14 -16.24
CA TRP A 144 8.57 -14.84 -16.06
C TRP A 144 8.46 -14.40 -14.61
N ARG A 145 9.39 -13.59 -14.13
CA ARG A 145 9.37 -13.10 -12.74
C ARG A 145 9.64 -11.61 -12.69
N THR A 146 8.87 -10.90 -11.88
CA THR A 146 9.12 -9.49 -11.57
C THR A 146 9.16 -9.30 -10.06
N ASP A 147 10.27 -8.74 -9.57
CA ASP A 147 10.44 -8.42 -8.16
C ASP A 147 10.07 -6.95 -7.91
N LEU A 148 9.18 -6.73 -6.94
CA LEU A 148 8.89 -5.43 -6.36
C LEU A 148 9.89 -5.18 -5.22
N THR A 149 10.65 -4.10 -5.29
CA THR A 149 11.76 -3.81 -4.38
C THR A 149 11.61 -2.45 -3.72
N GLU A 150 12.28 -2.28 -2.58
CA GLU A 150 12.48 -0.99 -1.91
C GLU A 150 13.99 -0.73 -1.73
N ILE A 151 14.34 0.42 -1.15
CA ILE A 151 15.73 0.91 -1.04
C ILE A 151 16.64 -0.10 -0.32
N GLU A 152 16.09 -0.76 0.70
CA GLU A 152 16.79 -1.73 1.54
C GLU A 152 17.09 -3.05 0.82
N ASN A 153 16.45 -3.30 -0.33
CA ASN A 153 16.68 -4.44 -1.22
C ASN A 153 16.70 -5.81 -0.49
N TYR A 154 15.60 -6.11 0.20
CA TYR A 154 15.49 -7.33 1.00
C TYR A 154 15.47 -8.62 0.16
N SER A 155 15.93 -9.73 0.76
CA SER A 155 15.51 -11.08 0.31
C SER A 155 14.05 -11.32 0.69
N LEU A 156 13.40 -12.36 0.14
CA LEU A 156 12.00 -12.66 0.47
C LEU A 156 11.79 -12.88 1.97
N ASP A 157 12.62 -13.70 2.61
CA ASP A 157 12.50 -13.96 4.05
C ASP A 157 12.74 -12.70 4.90
N LYS A 158 13.72 -11.87 4.48
CA LYS A 158 14.02 -10.63 5.18
C LYS A 158 12.93 -9.58 4.98
N ALA A 159 12.30 -9.54 3.80
CA ALA A 159 11.15 -8.71 3.50
C ALA A 159 9.95 -9.11 4.38
N ARG A 160 9.68 -10.42 4.52
CA ARG A 160 8.65 -10.97 5.41
C ARG A 160 8.84 -10.52 6.86
N ALA A 161 10.05 -10.71 7.39
CA ALA A 161 10.39 -10.28 8.74
C ALA A 161 10.29 -8.74 8.92
N ALA A 162 10.75 -7.97 7.93
CA ALA A 162 10.66 -6.51 7.96
C ALA A 162 9.19 -6.05 7.90
N GLY A 163 8.36 -6.74 7.12
CA GLY A 163 6.92 -6.54 7.06
C GLY A 163 6.23 -6.71 8.40
N LEU A 164 6.56 -7.77 9.13
CA LEU A 164 6.06 -7.99 10.50
C LEU A 164 6.48 -6.85 11.44
N GLN A 165 7.75 -6.44 11.43
CA GLN A 165 8.21 -5.32 12.26
C GLN A 165 7.45 -4.02 11.94
N ARG A 166 7.27 -3.71 10.65
CA ARG A 166 6.53 -2.54 10.17
C ARG A 166 5.09 -2.57 10.65
N LEU A 167 4.39 -3.67 10.42
CA LEU A 167 2.98 -3.81 10.79
C LEU A 167 2.77 -3.79 12.30
N LEU A 168 3.68 -4.35 13.09
CA LEU A 168 3.63 -4.21 14.55
C LEU A 168 3.78 -2.76 15.00
N GLU A 169 4.63 -1.96 14.34
CA GLU A 169 4.73 -0.51 14.59
C GLU A 169 3.49 0.26 14.14
N GLU A 170 2.89 -0.15 13.02
CA GLU A 170 1.70 0.48 12.46
C GLU A 170 0.43 0.16 13.26
N ALA A 171 0.34 -1.05 13.79
CA ALA A 171 -0.60 -1.44 14.84
C ALA A 171 -0.25 -0.80 16.21
N GLY A 172 0.96 -0.26 16.34
CA GLY A 172 1.53 0.42 17.52
C GLY A 172 1.66 -0.47 18.76
N ILE A 173 2.11 -1.69 18.52
CA ILE A 173 2.43 -2.74 19.49
C ILE A 173 3.89 -2.61 19.94
N THR A 174 4.81 -2.37 18.99
CA THR A 174 6.23 -2.13 19.28
C THR A 174 6.78 -1.03 18.37
N SER A 175 7.92 -0.46 18.73
CA SER A 175 8.64 0.53 17.93
C SER A 175 10.09 0.11 17.79
N GLY A 176 10.71 0.32 16.63
CA GLY A 176 12.10 -0.09 16.42
C GLY A 176 12.52 -0.01 14.96
N ALA A 177 13.74 -0.46 14.68
CA ALA A 177 14.23 -0.57 13.31
C ALA A 177 13.40 -1.61 12.54
N ILE A 178 13.07 -1.26 11.30
CA ILE A 178 12.47 -2.16 10.32
C ILE A 178 13.64 -2.65 9.47
N ASP A 179 14.30 -3.69 9.94
CA ASP A 179 15.57 -4.20 9.39
C ASP A 179 15.48 -5.66 8.92
N GLY A 180 14.34 -6.31 9.14
CA GLY A 180 14.12 -7.72 8.82
C GLY A 180 14.77 -8.71 9.78
N ASN A 181 15.28 -8.26 10.92
CA ASN A 181 15.89 -9.12 11.94
C ASN A 181 14.97 -9.25 13.17
N ILE A 182 14.30 -10.39 13.32
CA ILE A 182 13.38 -10.62 14.45
C ILE A 182 14.15 -10.93 15.74
N GLY A 183 14.48 -9.86 16.48
CA GLY A 183 15.11 -9.92 17.80
C GLY A 183 14.15 -10.35 18.94
N ARG A 184 14.70 -10.45 20.15
CA ARG A 184 13.95 -10.85 21.36
C ARG A 184 12.75 -9.95 21.64
N ARG A 185 12.91 -8.63 21.52
CA ARG A 185 11.85 -7.65 21.75
C ARG A 185 10.66 -7.88 20.81
N THR A 186 10.92 -8.06 19.52
CA THR A 186 9.89 -8.30 18.51
C THR A 186 9.17 -9.63 18.76
N ARG A 187 9.90 -10.71 19.09
CA ARG A 187 9.30 -12.00 19.45
C ARG A 187 8.38 -11.92 20.67
N LEU A 188 8.80 -11.20 21.71
CA LEU A 188 7.96 -10.98 22.90
C LEU A 188 6.69 -10.19 22.55
N ALA A 189 6.81 -9.15 21.72
CA ALA A 189 5.68 -8.35 21.26
C ALA A 189 4.68 -9.19 20.44
N ILE A 190 5.18 -10.06 19.55
CA ILE A 190 4.33 -10.99 18.78
C ILE A 190 3.62 -11.96 19.73
N GLY A 191 4.34 -12.60 20.65
CA GLY A 191 3.74 -13.56 21.58
C GLY A 191 2.64 -12.94 22.46
N GLU A 192 2.87 -11.73 22.98
CA GLU A 192 1.87 -11.00 23.75
C GLU A 192 0.68 -10.59 22.88
N PHE A 193 0.93 -10.14 21.65
CA PHE A 193 -0.13 -9.80 20.70
C PHE A 193 -1.02 -11.00 20.36
N LEU A 194 -0.43 -12.16 20.07
CA LEU A 194 -1.18 -13.39 19.80
C LEU A 194 -2.06 -13.76 21.01
N LYS A 195 -1.49 -13.70 22.22
CA LYS A 195 -2.22 -13.98 23.47
C LYS A 195 -3.40 -13.02 23.69
N GLN A 196 -3.18 -11.71 23.53
CA GLN A 196 -4.22 -10.69 23.71
C GLN A 196 -5.37 -10.85 22.71
N ASN A 197 -5.06 -11.24 21.48
CA ASN A 197 -6.04 -11.45 20.41
C ASN A 197 -6.56 -12.88 20.34
N LYS A 198 -6.20 -13.75 21.31
CA LYS A 198 -6.63 -15.16 21.38
C LYS A 198 -6.26 -15.97 20.13
N LEU A 199 -5.13 -15.63 19.50
CA LEU A 199 -4.57 -16.33 18.35
C LEU A 199 -3.62 -17.45 18.82
N PRO A 200 -3.58 -18.61 18.14
CA PRO A 200 -2.65 -19.69 18.47
C PRO A 200 -1.18 -19.24 18.41
N ALA A 201 -0.33 -19.80 19.27
CA ALA A 201 1.12 -19.58 19.18
C ALA A 201 1.73 -20.16 17.89
N THR A 202 1.00 -21.03 17.19
CA THR A 202 1.38 -21.64 15.91
C THR A 202 0.87 -20.86 14.69
N THR A 203 0.27 -19.68 14.87
CA THR A 203 -0.17 -18.81 13.77
C THR A 203 1.01 -18.54 12.82
N SER A 204 0.78 -18.74 11.53
CA SER A 204 1.81 -18.52 10.51
C SER A 204 2.14 -17.03 10.37
N ASP A 205 3.32 -16.71 9.83
CA ASP A 205 3.68 -15.32 9.54
C ASP A 205 2.70 -14.68 8.54
N ASP A 206 2.18 -15.44 7.57
CA ASP A 206 1.17 -14.93 6.61
C ASP A 206 -0.13 -14.53 7.31
N ASP A 207 -0.67 -15.39 8.17
CA ASP A 207 -1.89 -15.12 8.93
C ASP A 207 -1.69 -13.96 9.92
N LEU A 208 -0.51 -13.90 10.55
CA LEU A 208 -0.16 -12.80 11.46
C LEU A 208 -0.05 -11.47 10.71
N ILE A 209 0.55 -11.47 9.51
CA ILE A 209 0.62 -10.29 8.64
C ILE A 209 -0.78 -9.80 8.29
N ASP A 210 -1.69 -10.70 7.89
CA ASP A 210 -3.07 -10.32 7.54
C ASP A 210 -3.83 -9.74 8.74
N PHE A 211 -3.67 -10.36 9.91
CA PHE A 211 -4.32 -9.86 11.13
C PHE A 211 -3.77 -8.49 11.54
N LEU A 212 -2.44 -8.31 11.49
CA LEU A 212 -1.81 -7.01 11.79
C LEU A 212 -2.18 -5.95 10.76
N GLU A 213 -2.33 -6.31 9.48
CA GLU A 213 -2.83 -5.40 8.44
C GLU A 213 -4.19 -4.83 8.83
N GLN A 214 -5.11 -5.68 9.28
CA GLN A 214 -6.45 -5.26 9.70
C GLN A 214 -6.38 -4.33 10.91
N VAL A 215 -5.60 -4.69 11.94
CA VAL A 215 -5.40 -3.84 13.13
C VAL A 215 -4.79 -2.49 12.75
N ALA A 216 -3.79 -2.47 11.86
CA ALA A 216 -3.17 -1.24 11.37
C ALA A 216 -4.16 -0.38 10.58
N LYS A 217 -5.00 -0.98 9.72
CA LYS A 217 -6.08 -0.28 8.98
C LYS A 217 -7.09 0.35 9.94
N GLU A 218 -7.58 -0.40 10.91
CA GLU A 218 -8.55 0.08 11.90
C GLU A 218 -7.98 1.23 12.73
N ARG A 219 -6.76 1.05 13.25
CA ARG A 219 -6.05 2.11 13.97
C ARG A 219 -5.88 3.35 13.09
N GLY A 220 -5.44 3.18 11.85
CA GLY A 220 -5.24 4.27 10.89
C GLY A 220 -6.52 5.00 10.46
N ARG A 221 -7.69 4.34 10.53
CA ARG A 221 -9.02 4.98 10.31
C ARG A 221 -9.49 5.81 11.49
N ASN A 222 -8.99 5.50 12.69
CA ASN A 222 -9.42 6.09 13.95
C ASN A 222 -8.47 7.18 14.48
N VAL A 223 -7.40 7.50 13.76
CA VAL A 223 -6.41 8.51 14.18
C VAL A 223 -5.94 9.33 12.98
N GLY A 224 -5.36 10.50 13.24
CA GLY A 224 -4.71 11.30 12.21
C GLY A 224 -5.62 12.35 11.58
N PHE A 225 -5.19 12.89 10.43
CA PHE A 225 -5.88 13.96 9.73
C PHE A 225 -6.18 13.52 8.30
N THR A 226 -7.45 13.56 7.92
CA THR A 226 -7.94 13.25 6.57
C THR A 226 -8.61 14.46 5.94
N LEU A 227 -8.33 14.71 4.67
CA LEU A 227 -9.01 15.69 3.85
C LEU A 227 -9.91 14.98 2.85
N CYS A 228 -11.15 15.42 2.72
CA CYS A 228 -12.12 14.84 1.80
C CYS A 228 -12.70 15.90 0.87
N ASN A 229 -12.69 15.63 -0.42
CA ASN A 229 -13.30 16.46 -1.44
C ASN A 229 -14.76 16.03 -1.64
N ARG A 230 -15.71 16.85 -1.22
CA ARG A 230 -17.16 16.65 -1.43
C ARG A 230 -17.70 17.45 -2.61
N THR A 231 -16.81 17.92 -3.48
CA THR A 231 -17.16 18.65 -4.71
C THR A 231 -17.11 17.71 -5.92
N LYS A 232 -17.61 18.20 -7.06
CA LYS A 232 -17.52 17.52 -8.36
C LYS A 232 -16.26 17.92 -9.16
N LYS A 233 -15.36 18.68 -8.54
CA LYS A 233 -14.17 19.24 -9.17
C LYS A 233 -12.93 18.72 -8.47
N ARG A 234 -11.80 18.75 -9.17
CA ARG A 234 -10.51 18.37 -8.61
C ARG A 234 -10.02 19.44 -7.64
N ILE A 235 -9.44 19.03 -6.51
CA ILE A 235 -8.87 19.93 -5.51
C ILE A 235 -7.41 19.55 -5.24
N TRP A 236 -6.51 20.52 -5.33
CA TRP A 236 -5.16 20.45 -4.78
C TRP A 236 -5.15 21.01 -3.38
N SER A 237 -4.67 20.23 -2.42
CA SER A 237 -4.73 20.61 -1.01
C SER A 237 -3.37 20.56 -0.31
N SER A 238 -3.24 21.40 0.72
CA SER A 238 -2.11 21.39 1.65
C SER A 238 -2.60 21.62 3.08
N ILE A 239 -1.74 21.29 4.05
CA ILE A 239 -2.02 21.52 5.48
C ILE A 239 -0.91 22.33 6.11
N ALA A 240 -1.23 23.03 7.19
CA ALA A 240 -0.23 23.59 8.09
C ALA A 240 -0.53 23.22 9.55
N ARG A 241 0.52 23.08 10.35
CA ARG A 241 0.45 22.69 11.77
C ARG A 241 1.68 23.15 12.53
N ARG A 242 1.66 22.99 13.86
CA ARG A 242 2.87 23.07 14.69
C ARG A 242 3.69 21.79 14.57
N GLY A 243 4.91 21.91 14.04
CA GLY A 243 5.98 20.92 14.07
C GLY A 243 6.89 21.09 15.28
N ALA A 244 8.05 20.40 15.27
CA ALA A 244 9.03 20.47 16.36
C ALA A 244 9.75 21.83 16.43
N GLU A 245 10.01 22.43 15.28
CA GLU A 245 10.81 23.68 15.14
C GLU A 245 9.92 24.92 14.90
N GLY A 246 8.60 24.79 15.05
CA GLY A 246 7.66 25.89 14.85
C GLY A 246 6.51 25.54 13.91
N TRP A 247 6.06 26.50 13.11
CA TRP A 247 5.06 26.25 12.08
C TRP A 247 5.66 25.45 10.94
N GLU A 248 4.88 24.54 10.36
CA GLU A 248 5.22 23.84 9.13
C GLU A 248 4.00 23.74 8.23
N SER A 249 4.22 23.81 6.92
CA SER A 249 3.21 23.53 5.89
C SER A 249 3.69 22.39 4.98
N ARG A 250 2.76 21.55 4.53
CA ARG A 250 3.06 20.39 3.68
C ARG A 250 2.01 20.26 2.59
N GLY A 251 2.40 19.76 1.42
CA GLY A 251 1.53 19.57 0.26
C GLY A 251 2.32 19.00 -0.93
N TRP A 252 1.79 18.85 -2.12
CA TRP A 252 0.37 18.90 -2.47
C TRP A 252 -0.25 17.52 -2.38
N TRP A 253 -1.49 17.44 -1.91
CA TRP A 253 -2.34 16.27 -2.07
C TRP A 253 -3.39 16.54 -3.13
N LEU A 254 -3.42 15.71 -4.15
CA LEU A 254 -4.47 15.70 -5.16
C LEU A 254 -5.71 14.98 -4.61
N LEU A 255 -6.85 15.64 -4.63
CA LEU A 255 -8.15 15.08 -4.27
C LEU A 255 -9.07 15.12 -5.49
N GLU A 256 -9.30 13.96 -6.10
CA GLU A 256 -10.32 13.82 -7.14
C GLU A 256 -11.72 14.08 -6.58
N ALA A 257 -12.70 14.31 -7.46
CA ALA A 257 -14.09 14.51 -7.07
C ALA A 257 -14.58 13.35 -6.18
N GLY A 258 -15.12 13.67 -5.00
CA GLY A 258 -15.55 12.66 -4.01
C GLY A 258 -14.43 11.97 -3.22
N GLY A 259 -13.16 12.16 -3.61
CA GLY A 259 -12.01 11.45 -3.05
C GLY A 259 -11.54 12.00 -1.69
N CYS A 260 -10.79 11.19 -0.95
CA CYS A 260 -10.16 11.61 0.32
C CYS A 260 -8.67 11.24 0.35
N ALA A 261 -7.87 12.03 1.07
CA ALA A 261 -6.47 11.71 1.37
C ALA A 261 -6.18 11.80 2.87
N ARG A 262 -5.49 10.81 3.40
CA ARG A 262 -4.95 10.82 4.77
C ARG A 262 -3.65 11.63 4.77
N VAL A 263 -3.70 12.87 5.22
CA VAL A 263 -2.58 13.82 5.19
C VAL A 263 -1.70 13.73 6.43
N ILE A 264 -2.24 13.21 7.54
CA ILE A 264 -1.47 12.75 8.71
C ILE A 264 -2.03 11.39 9.12
N ASP A 265 -1.16 10.40 9.30
CA ASP A 265 -1.50 9.00 9.56
C ASP A 265 -1.11 8.50 10.96
N ARG A 266 -0.77 9.45 11.84
CA ARG A 266 -0.43 9.23 13.24
C ARG A 266 -1.39 10.01 14.13
N PRO A 267 -1.58 9.58 15.39
CA PRO A 267 -2.40 10.32 16.34
C PRO A 267 -1.99 11.79 16.43
N LEU A 268 -2.97 12.68 16.28
CA LEU A 268 -2.78 14.11 16.36
C LEU A 268 -2.39 14.51 17.78
N ARG A 269 -1.34 15.34 17.90
CA ARG A 269 -0.80 15.83 19.19
C ARG A 269 -1.12 17.29 19.45
N GLY A 270 -1.15 18.11 18.40
CA GLY A 270 -1.56 19.52 18.47
C GLY A 270 -3.07 19.67 18.38
N THR A 271 -3.55 20.88 18.69
CA THR A 271 -4.96 21.29 18.57
C THR A 271 -5.23 22.18 17.36
N GLU A 272 -4.19 22.83 16.84
CA GLU A 272 -4.28 23.81 15.74
C GLU A 272 -3.79 23.18 14.44
N TYR A 273 -4.72 23.01 13.49
CA TYR A 273 -4.42 22.62 12.13
C TYR A 273 -5.11 23.60 11.17
N TYR A 274 -4.48 23.73 10.01
CA TYR A 274 -4.95 24.60 8.95
C TYR A 274 -4.96 23.83 7.65
N VAL A 275 -5.89 24.19 6.78
CA VAL A 275 -6.04 23.58 5.45
C VAL A 275 -6.06 24.64 4.38
N TYR A 276 -5.51 24.26 3.24
CA TYR A 276 -5.56 25.01 2.02
C TYR A 276 -6.13 24.13 0.92
N GLY A 277 -6.89 24.73 0.01
CA GLY A 277 -7.49 24.06 -1.12
C GLY A 277 -7.56 24.99 -2.32
N GLU A 278 -7.13 24.47 -3.47
CA GLU A 278 -7.26 25.06 -4.79
C GLU A 278 -8.13 24.13 -5.64
N MET A 279 -9.33 24.58 -5.97
CA MET A 279 -10.27 23.84 -6.79
C MET A 279 -10.13 24.25 -8.25
N GLU A 280 -9.95 23.27 -9.13
CA GLU A 280 -9.89 23.47 -10.58
C GLU A 280 -11.30 23.61 -11.15
N ASP A 281 -11.60 24.75 -11.77
CA ASP A 281 -12.88 25.04 -12.41
C ASP A 281 -12.66 25.53 -13.85
N GLY A 282 -12.47 24.57 -14.75
CA GLY A 282 -12.06 24.85 -16.13
C GLY A 282 -10.63 25.39 -16.16
N SER A 283 -10.44 26.59 -16.72
CA SER A 283 -9.13 27.28 -16.73
C SER A 283 -8.86 28.12 -15.48
N LYS A 284 -9.80 28.18 -14.52
CA LYS A 284 -9.69 29.00 -13.32
C LYS A 284 -9.41 28.13 -12.09
N ILE A 285 -8.68 28.72 -11.14
CA ILE A 285 -8.47 28.13 -9.81
C ILE A 285 -9.25 28.96 -8.79
N ARG A 286 -10.05 28.29 -7.96
CA ARG A 286 -10.79 28.89 -6.85
C ARG A 286 -10.16 28.46 -5.54
N THR A 287 -10.02 29.39 -4.58
CA THR A 287 -9.50 29.10 -3.23
C THR A 287 -10.59 29.23 -2.17
N LEU A 288 -10.30 28.79 -0.94
CA LEU A 288 -11.22 28.88 0.19
C LEU A 288 -11.57 30.35 0.52
N SER A 289 -12.86 30.64 0.58
CA SER A 289 -13.40 32.00 0.79
C SER A 289 -13.16 32.58 2.18
N LYS A 290 -13.00 31.73 3.20
CA LYS A 290 -12.81 32.12 4.61
C LYS A 290 -11.38 31.90 5.11
N ALA A 291 -10.43 31.68 4.21
CA ALA A 291 -9.04 31.49 4.59
C ALA A 291 -8.36 32.84 4.86
N SER A 292 -7.64 32.93 5.98
CA SER A 292 -7.00 34.17 6.43
C SER A 292 -5.58 33.99 6.95
N ASP A 293 -5.17 32.77 7.30
CA ASP A 293 -3.87 32.51 7.89
C ASP A 293 -2.81 32.29 6.80
N ALA A 294 -1.86 33.22 6.69
CA ALA A 294 -0.78 33.12 5.72
C ALA A 294 0.22 32.00 6.08
N PHE A 295 0.50 31.12 5.11
CA PHE A 295 1.58 30.13 5.16
C PHE A 295 2.24 30.01 3.79
N CYS A 296 3.43 29.42 3.76
CA CYS A 296 4.15 29.16 2.52
C CYS A 296 3.64 27.90 1.83
N VAL A 297 3.53 27.91 0.50
CA VAL A 297 3.29 26.72 -0.31
C VAL A 297 4.27 26.67 -1.48
N GLY A 298 4.72 25.46 -1.82
CA GLY A 298 5.65 25.24 -2.94
C GLY A 298 4.93 25.06 -4.28
N HIS A 299 5.66 25.17 -5.38
CA HIS A 299 5.15 24.90 -6.73
C HIS A 299 4.96 23.41 -7.04
N ALA A 300 5.72 22.55 -6.37
CA ALA A 300 5.63 21.09 -6.44
C ALA A 300 5.43 20.52 -5.03
N LYS A 301 5.42 19.20 -4.87
CA LYS A 301 5.33 18.55 -3.55
C LYS A 301 6.39 19.12 -2.59
N PHE A 302 5.96 19.57 -1.41
CA PHE A 302 6.73 20.38 -0.48
C PHE A 302 6.51 19.98 0.99
N ALA A 303 7.50 20.30 1.81
CA ALA A 303 7.42 20.36 3.27
C ALA A 303 8.28 21.54 3.73
N ILE A 304 7.64 22.60 4.20
CA ILE A 304 8.28 23.89 4.49
C ILE A 304 8.19 24.15 5.99
N ALA A 305 9.33 24.50 6.59
CA ALA A 305 9.39 25.01 7.95
C ALA A 305 9.25 26.53 7.93
N GLY A 306 8.50 27.08 8.89
CA GLY A 306 8.15 28.50 8.94
C GLY A 306 6.90 28.86 8.12
N ARG A 307 6.46 30.10 8.28
CA ARG A 307 5.31 30.68 7.57
C ARG A 307 5.57 32.09 7.02
N ASP A 308 6.77 32.61 7.22
CA ASP A 308 7.17 33.98 6.91
C ASP A 308 8.16 33.99 5.73
N GLN A 309 8.25 35.13 5.03
CA GLN A 309 9.20 35.35 3.92
C GLN A 309 9.20 34.25 2.84
N CYS A 310 8.00 33.76 2.49
CA CYS A 310 7.83 32.65 1.55
C CYS A 310 8.54 32.93 0.21
N GLU A 311 8.39 34.14 -0.31
CA GLU A 311 8.94 34.57 -1.60
C GLU A 311 10.48 34.58 -1.59
N GLY A 312 11.10 34.85 -0.43
CA GLY A 312 12.57 34.82 -0.29
C GLY A 312 13.17 33.42 -0.46
N SER A 313 12.36 32.37 -0.26
CA SER A 313 12.72 30.97 -0.48
C SER A 313 12.10 30.38 -1.75
N ALA A 314 11.65 31.23 -2.68
CA ALA A 314 10.94 30.85 -3.91
C ALA A 314 9.67 30.01 -3.67
N TYR A 315 9.00 30.23 -2.54
CA TYR A 315 7.64 29.77 -2.27
C TYR A 315 6.64 30.90 -2.51
N ARG A 316 5.36 30.57 -2.54
CA ARG A 316 4.28 31.57 -2.57
C ARG A 316 3.57 31.61 -1.22
N THR A 317 3.15 32.80 -0.81
CA THR A 317 2.24 32.95 0.32
C THR A 317 0.82 32.53 -0.10
N ALA A 318 0.19 31.68 0.69
CA ALA A 318 -1.20 31.25 0.52
C ALA A 318 -1.97 31.38 1.84
N LEU A 319 -3.26 31.71 1.75
CA LEU A 319 -4.13 31.83 2.92
C LEU A 319 -4.79 30.49 3.21
N PHE A 320 -4.58 29.97 4.42
CA PHE A 320 -5.18 28.74 4.91
C PHE A 320 -6.39 29.06 5.79
N ALA A 321 -7.33 28.12 5.84
CA ALA A 321 -8.45 28.15 6.78
C ALA A 321 -8.13 27.30 8.01
N ALA A 322 -8.44 27.82 9.19
CA ALA A 322 -8.35 27.06 10.44
C ALA A 322 -9.37 25.91 10.43
N THR A 323 -8.95 24.74 10.89
CA THR A 323 -9.85 23.59 11.06
C THR A 323 -10.52 23.66 12.43
N PRO A 324 -11.64 22.94 12.64
CA PRO A 324 -12.05 22.56 13.99
C PRO A 324 -10.91 21.82 14.71
N PRO A 325 -10.87 21.86 16.05
CA PRO A 325 -9.89 21.08 16.82
C PRO A 325 -10.12 19.57 16.61
N PRO A 326 -9.07 18.74 16.64
CA PRO A 326 -9.22 17.29 16.57
C PRO A 326 -10.10 16.73 17.68
N ASN A 327 -10.90 15.73 17.34
CA ASN A 327 -11.66 14.92 18.29
C ASN A 327 -10.94 13.58 18.46
N GLU A 328 -10.64 13.16 19.69
CA GLU A 328 -9.97 11.88 19.98
C GLU A 328 -8.69 11.62 19.15
N ARG A 329 -7.88 12.67 18.91
CA ARG A 329 -6.65 12.61 18.08
C ARG A 329 -6.90 12.27 16.60
N LYS A 330 -8.13 12.46 16.14
CA LYS A 330 -8.59 12.35 14.75
C LYS A 330 -9.16 13.69 14.29
N LEU A 331 -8.94 14.01 13.03
CA LEU A 331 -9.52 15.16 12.36
C LEU A 331 -9.91 14.77 10.94
N VAL A 332 -11.11 15.16 10.52
CA VAL A 332 -11.55 15.05 9.13
C VAL A 332 -12.00 16.43 8.71
N PHE A 333 -11.43 16.95 7.63
CA PHE A 333 -11.87 18.19 7.02
C PHE A 333 -12.48 17.90 5.66
N GLU A 334 -13.67 18.42 5.43
CA GLU A 334 -14.44 18.19 4.21
C GLU A 334 -14.55 19.49 3.41
N PHE A 335 -14.07 19.46 2.18
CA PHE A 335 -14.21 20.54 1.22
C PHE A 335 -15.57 20.46 0.55
N PHE A 336 -16.39 21.50 0.69
CA PHE A 336 -17.62 21.67 -0.08
C PHE A 336 -17.48 22.84 -1.06
N GLU A 337 -18.22 22.79 -2.16
CA GLU A 337 -18.13 23.81 -3.21
C GLU A 337 -18.49 25.22 -2.69
N ARG A 338 -19.38 25.30 -1.68
CA ARG A 338 -19.76 26.52 -0.97
C ARG A 338 -18.61 27.17 -0.20
N ASP A 339 -17.56 26.41 0.13
CA ASP A 339 -16.43 26.92 0.91
C ASP A 339 -15.45 27.70 0.02
N PHE A 340 -15.52 27.51 -1.30
CA PHE A 340 -14.66 28.17 -2.29
C PHE A 340 -15.25 29.50 -2.79
N ALA A 341 -14.41 30.50 -2.98
CA ALA A 341 -14.77 31.80 -3.57
C ALA A 341 -15.51 31.60 -4.90
N LYS A 342 -16.53 32.40 -5.22
CA LYS A 342 -17.34 32.22 -6.43
C LYS A 342 -16.50 32.42 -7.70
N ALA A 343 -16.81 31.65 -8.75
CA ALA A 343 -16.23 31.85 -10.08
C ALA A 343 -16.60 33.25 -10.60
N GLY A 344 -15.67 34.21 -10.49
CA GLY A 344 -15.88 35.61 -10.87
C GLY A 344 -15.50 36.66 -9.82
N GLY A 345 -14.98 36.28 -8.65
CA GLY A 345 -14.55 37.24 -7.62
C GLY A 345 -13.15 36.94 -7.09
N ASN A 346 -12.11 37.31 -7.85
CA ASN A 346 -10.85 37.91 -7.36
C ASN A 346 -9.88 38.10 -8.54
N ASP A 347 -10.04 39.23 -9.24
CA ASP A 347 -8.88 40.06 -9.55
C ASP A 347 -8.70 40.99 -8.34
N ARG A 348 -7.60 40.81 -7.61
CA ARG A 348 -6.83 41.85 -6.91
C ARG A 348 -5.66 41.25 -6.16
#